data_AF-A0A9X2D168-F1
#
_entry.id   AF-A0A9X2D168-F1
#
_cell.length_a   1.000
_cell.length_b   1.000
_cell.length_c   1.000
_cell.angle_alpha   90.00
_cell.angle_beta   90.00
_cell.angle_gamma   90.00
#
_symmetry.space_group_name_H-M   'P 1'
#
loop_
_entity.id
_entity.type
_entity.pdbx_description
1 polymer ?
#
loop_
_entity_poly.entity_id
_entity_poly.type
_entity_poly.pdbx_seq_one_letter_code
_entity_poly.pdbx_strand_id
1 'polypeptide(L)'
;MANILSYNDYYLEQMSFIDRYIRSALLPGDQRRLQRLEEKQSQQVIYFLDDFLDIEEGKELDTTRIGYPPLKNVAYTSEQLILAPLGEDIRPGNRRLSRYRLVYGPVDFYLGSQLEDPTEIPVITACAPNLMGSSASDLEEFSTPNGRKRALKVKEYDEECKKLADFIVDTVKQQGKSRLVMPAFGVGVYIRQLDRASKQIAKEKMYKAFAEAALKHQIQVDWVVWAQDSAAQEDATLLASYSPDNQYMKPVIHADMMLYAQALAEEQENLVLLNPGSDRTIGGAYTHKNPTTLEEQIAQQSDLVLLHSQLNGDMVARFNTQFKQQKDMRQQSNSTQFTYMPHVDSSLKIVADHIKQTLNLRERPWVFRADENYRISFKRKNNALAFIELLHTHGVNGRRGKKKAQFEDGYYVVYLTSAQYRTLTEQILVAQATPNVSASPSSWSFFRPPSATSCLSNQQLREIQGLINRLERERGCFWSFNLDRKKTKIDALTMLANQSFHYSDVQQLVTDVLNRYPDANKGIFSNRTGEFLTALRDNAGDNQRGCCF
;
A
#
# COMPACT_ATOMS: atom_id res chain seq x y z
N MET A 1 0.52 -41.23 -28.89
CA MET A 1 1.47 -41.38 -27.78
C MET A 1 2.27 -40.10 -27.74
N ALA A 2 2.27 -39.39 -26.61
CA ALA A 2 3.02 -38.14 -26.47
C ALA A 2 4.52 -38.40 -26.68
N ASN A 3 5.20 -37.50 -27.40
CA ASN A 3 6.63 -37.56 -27.59
C ASN A 3 7.33 -37.03 -26.33
N ILE A 4 7.82 -37.93 -25.48
CA ILE A 4 8.51 -37.58 -24.23
C ILE A 4 9.96 -37.22 -24.55
N LEU A 5 10.36 -35.99 -24.25
CA LEU A 5 11.72 -35.50 -24.45
C LEU A 5 12.62 -35.85 -23.25
N SER A 6 13.94 -35.93 -23.49
CA SER A 6 14.89 -35.86 -22.38
C SER A 6 14.77 -34.48 -21.71
N TYR A 7 15.08 -34.37 -20.40
CA TYR A 7 15.01 -33.07 -19.72
C TYR A 7 15.88 -32.00 -20.41
N ASN A 8 17.04 -32.38 -20.94
CA ASN A 8 17.91 -31.43 -21.64
C ASN A 8 17.31 -30.96 -22.97
N ASP A 9 16.68 -31.86 -23.74
CA ASP A 9 16.03 -31.48 -25.00
C ASP A 9 14.78 -30.63 -24.74
N TYR A 10 13.98 -31.02 -23.74
CA TYR A 10 12.85 -30.23 -23.24
C TYR A 10 13.28 -28.81 -22.86
N TYR A 11 14.30 -28.70 -22.01
CA TYR A 11 14.82 -27.42 -21.55
C TYR A 11 15.31 -26.56 -22.72
N LEU A 12 16.04 -27.14 -23.67
CA LEU A 12 16.55 -26.43 -24.83
C LEU A 12 15.40 -25.92 -25.72
N GLU A 13 14.39 -26.74 -25.98
CA GLU A 13 13.25 -26.32 -26.81
C GLU A 13 12.43 -25.23 -26.10
N GLN A 14 12.17 -25.36 -24.81
CA GLN A 14 11.45 -24.35 -24.02
C GLN A 14 12.18 -23.00 -24.01
N MET A 15 13.49 -23.01 -23.75
CA MET A 15 14.29 -21.78 -23.76
C MET A 15 14.40 -21.18 -25.16
N SER A 16 14.48 -22.03 -26.19
CA SER A 16 14.53 -21.58 -27.58
C SER A 16 13.20 -20.93 -28.00
N PHE A 17 12.06 -21.45 -27.57
CA PHE A 17 10.76 -20.81 -27.81
C PHE A 17 10.67 -19.44 -27.13
N ILE A 18 11.00 -19.35 -25.84
CA ILE A 18 10.96 -18.08 -25.08
C ILE A 18 11.89 -17.04 -25.73
N ASP A 19 13.09 -17.46 -26.13
CA ASP A 19 14.04 -16.62 -26.86
C ASP A 19 13.45 -16.10 -28.18
N ARG A 20 12.89 -16.99 -29.02
CA ARG A 20 12.27 -16.61 -30.30
C ARG A 20 11.10 -15.65 -30.09
N TYR A 21 10.29 -15.86 -29.05
CA TYR A 21 9.19 -14.98 -28.67
C TYR A 21 9.71 -13.57 -28.36
N ILE A 22 10.69 -13.45 -27.46
CA ILE A 22 11.30 -12.17 -27.07
C ILE A 22 11.90 -11.43 -28.27
N ARG A 23 12.54 -12.15 -29.20
CA ARG A 23 13.15 -11.56 -30.40
C ARG A 23 12.18 -11.32 -31.55
N SER A 24 10.89 -11.67 -31.38
CA SER A 24 9.91 -11.67 -32.47
C SER A 24 10.37 -12.47 -33.70
N ALA A 25 11.05 -13.60 -33.46
CA ALA A 25 11.68 -14.46 -34.47
C ALA A 25 11.05 -15.88 -34.48
N LEU A 26 9.71 -15.94 -34.46
CA LEU A 26 8.94 -17.17 -34.37
C LEU A 26 9.01 -18.01 -35.65
N LEU A 27 9.03 -19.33 -35.49
CA LEU A 27 9.03 -20.31 -36.58
C LEU A 27 7.60 -20.77 -36.91
N PRO A 28 7.34 -21.36 -38.09
CA PRO A 28 6.03 -21.92 -38.42
C PRO A 28 5.52 -22.93 -37.38
N GLY A 29 6.41 -23.71 -36.77
CA GLY A 29 6.07 -24.66 -35.70
C GLY A 29 5.57 -24.01 -34.40
N ASP A 30 5.84 -22.72 -34.19
CA ASP A 30 5.46 -21.99 -32.97
C ASP A 30 3.99 -21.52 -33.00
N GLN A 31 3.33 -21.52 -34.16
CA GLN A 31 2.00 -20.92 -34.36
C GLN A 31 0.94 -21.46 -33.39
N ARG A 32 0.91 -22.77 -33.15
CA ARG A 32 -0.07 -23.38 -32.24
C ARG A 32 0.10 -22.88 -30.81
N ARG A 33 1.35 -22.80 -30.33
CA ARG A 33 1.65 -22.30 -28.99
C ARG A 33 1.39 -20.80 -28.87
N LEU A 34 1.71 -20.03 -29.92
CA LEU A 34 1.39 -18.60 -29.99
C LEU A 34 -0.11 -18.35 -29.89
N GLN A 35 -0.94 -19.11 -30.62
CA GLN A 35 -2.39 -18.98 -30.56
C GLN A 35 -2.93 -19.22 -29.14
N ARG A 36 -2.43 -20.26 -28.44
CA ARG A 36 -2.80 -20.51 -27.04
C ARG A 36 -2.33 -19.38 -26.11
N LEU A 37 -1.13 -18.84 -26.32
CA LEU A 37 -0.62 -17.71 -25.55
C LEU A 37 -1.49 -16.47 -25.74
N GLU A 38 -1.83 -16.10 -26.97
CA GLU A 38 -2.69 -14.95 -27.28
C GLU A 38 -4.07 -15.09 -26.62
N GLU A 39 -4.67 -16.27 -26.72
CA GLU A 39 -5.94 -16.57 -26.05
C GLU A 39 -5.83 -16.36 -24.53
N LYS A 40 -4.75 -16.85 -23.91
CA LYS A 40 -4.52 -16.76 -22.46
C LYS A 40 -4.12 -15.35 -22.01
N GLN A 41 -3.41 -14.57 -22.82
CA GLN A 41 -3.00 -13.20 -22.48
C GLN A 41 -4.20 -12.30 -22.19
N SER A 42 -5.29 -12.49 -22.94
CA SER A 42 -6.56 -11.78 -22.75
C SER A 42 -7.25 -12.10 -21.42
N GLN A 43 -6.97 -13.28 -20.85
CA GLN A 43 -7.59 -13.80 -19.62
C GLN A 43 -6.81 -13.43 -18.35
N GLN A 44 -5.64 -12.79 -18.49
CA GLN A 44 -4.84 -12.38 -17.34
C GLN A 44 -5.46 -11.19 -16.63
N VAL A 45 -5.63 -11.30 -15.31
CA VAL A 45 -6.20 -10.26 -14.45
C VAL A 45 -5.19 -9.88 -13.38
N ILE A 46 -5.15 -8.59 -13.04
CA ILE A 46 -4.29 -8.06 -11.99
C ILE A 46 -5.18 -7.53 -10.88
N TYR A 47 -4.76 -7.81 -9.66
CA TYR A 47 -5.35 -7.26 -8.45
C TYR A 47 -4.27 -6.58 -7.65
N PHE A 48 -4.66 -5.54 -6.91
CA PHE A 48 -3.79 -4.92 -5.94
C PHE A 48 -4.59 -4.37 -4.76
N LEU A 49 -3.98 -4.38 -3.58
CA LEU A 49 -4.49 -3.71 -2.39
C LEU A 49 -4.11 -2.24 -2.41
N ASP A 50 -4.80 -1.41 -1.61
CA ASP A 50 -4.59 0.04 -1.55
C ASP A 50 -3.14 0.43 -1.24
N ASP A 51 -2.42 -0.36 -0.45
CA ASP A 51 -1.00 -0.14 -0.12
C ASP A 51 -0.11 -0.18 -1.36
N PHE A 52 -0.49 -0.97 -2.37
CA PHE A 52 0.25 -1.01 -3.63
C PHE A 52 0.28 0.37 -4.31
N LEU A 53 -0.76 1.19 -4.13
CA LEU A 53 -0.88 2.52 -4.71
C LEU A 53 0.13 3.53 -4.16
N ASP A 54 0.86 3.19 -3.10
CA ASP A 54 1.96 3.99 -2.55
C ASP A 54 3.26 3.87 -3.35
N ILE A 55 3.34 2.95 -4.31
CA ILE A 55 4.48 2.86 -5.21
C ILE A 55 4.62 4.14 -6.05
N GLU A 56 5.85 4.54 -6.31
CA GLU A 56 6.15 5.68 -7.18
C GLU A 56 5.60 5.46 -8.60
N GLU A 57 5.11 6.52 -9.23
CA GLU A 57 4.60 6.45 -10.59
C GLU A 57 5.73 6.11 -11.58
N GLY A 58 5.46 5.17 -12.49
CA GLY A 58 6.43 4.61 -13.43
C GLY A 58 7.29 3.48 -12.83
N LYS A 59 7.06 3.09 -11.58
CA LYS A 59 7.80 2.02 -10.87
C LYS A 59 6.94 0.80 -10.53
N GLU A 60 5.64 0.90 -10.75
CA GLU A 60 4.64 -0.10 -10.41
C GLU A 60 4.88 -1.47 -11.07
N LEU A 61 5.52 -1.50 -12.25
CA LEU A 61 5.80 -2.73 -12.97
C LEU A 61 7.21 -3.30 -12.72
N ASP A 62 8.08 -2.67 -11.92
CA ASP A 62 9.49 -3.08 -11.79
C ASP A 62 9.64 -4.55 -11.33
N THR A 63 8.70 -5.06 -10.54
CA THR A 63 8.70 -6.46 -10.03
C THR A 63 7.97 -7.45 -10.93
N THR A 64 7.35 -6.99 -12.02
CA THR A 64 6.70 -7.83 -13.04
C THR A 64 7.64 -8.18 -14.19
N ARG A 65 8.91 -7.80 -14.09
CA ARG A 65 9.92 -8.03 -15.11
C ARG A 65 10.58 -9.39 -14.96
N ILE A 66 11.18 -9.88 -16.03
CA ILE A 66 11.88 -11.17 -16.02
C ILE A 66 13.25 -11.02 -15.35
N GLY A 67 13.69 -12.03 -14.61
CA GLY A 67 14.93 -11.92 -13.85
C GLY A 67 16.20 -12.02 -14.69
N TYR A 68 16.19 -12.85 -15.74
CA TYR A 68 17.39 -13.25 -16.47
C TYR A 68 17.13 -13.38 -17.98
N PRO A 69 18.15 -13.14 -18.82
CA PRO A 69 18.05 -13.35 -20.26
C PRO A 69 17.98 -14.85 -20.62
N PRO A 70 17.12 -15.27 -21.57
CA PRO A 70 16.91 -16.69 -21.94
C PRO A 70 18.18 -17.41 -22.41
N LEU A 71 18.92 -16.84 -23.37
CA LEU A 71 20.12 -17.46 -23.96
C LEU A 71 21.37 -16.59 -23.73
N LYS A 72 22.43 -17.19 -23.17
CA LYS A 72 23.67 -16.47 -22.80
C LYS A 72 24.47 -15.92 -23.99
N ASN A 73 24.34 -16.53 -25.16
CA ASN A 73 25.16 -16.19 -26.34
C ASN A 73 24.38 -15.38 -27.39
N VAL A 74 23.19 -14.91 -27.05
CA VAL A 74 22.35 -14.09 -27.92
C VAL A 74 22.40 -12.66 -27.41
N ALA A 75 22.69 -11.71 -28.31
CA ALA A 75 22.62 -10.29 -28.01
C ALA A 75 21.17 -9.82 -28.19
N TYR A 76 20.57 -9.34 -27.11
CA TYR A 76 19.24 -8.73 -27.14
C TYR A 76 19.36 -7.21 -27.00
N THR A 77 18.44 -6.47 -27.60
CA THR A 77 18.32 -5.03 -27.37
C THR A 77 17.65 -4.74 -26.03
N SER A 78 17.82 -3.53 -25.51
CA SER A 78 17.14 -3.08 -24.28
C SER A 78 15.62 -3.11 -24.40
N GLU A 79 15.09 -2.92 -25.62
CA GLU A 79 13.67 -2.98 -25.91
C GLU A 79 13.15 -4.42 -25.94
N GLN A 80 13.99 -5.38 -26.33
CA GLN A 80 13.66 -6.80 -26.32
C GLN A 80 13.68 -7.38 -24.91
N LEU A 81 14.62 -6.94 -24.05
CA LEU A 81 14.72 -7.42 -22.69
C LEU A 81 14.18 -6.42 -21.67
N ILE A 82 12.97 -6.69 -21.20
CA ILE A 82 12.43 -6.00 -20.03
C ILE A 82 12.91 -6.72 -18.76
N LEU A 83 14.20 -6.57 -18.45
CA LEU A 83 14.82 -7.19 -17.27
C LEU A 83 14.41 -6.47 -15.98
N ALA A 84 14.23 -7.26 -14.93
CA ALA A 84 14.07 -6.76 -13.59
C ALA A 84 15.31 -5.95 -13.21
N PRO A 85 15.12 -4.73 -12.67
CA PRO A 85 16.22 -3.97 -12.10
C PRO A 85 16.92 -4.77 -10.99
N LEU A 86 18.20 -4.50 -10.74
CA LEU A 86 18.87 -5.13 -9.61
C LEU A 86 18.14 -4.76 -8.33
N GLY A 87 18.19 -5.64 -7.33
CA GLY A 87 17.45 -5.41 -6.09
C GLY A 87 17.84 -4.13 -5.34
N GLU A 88 19.01 -3.56 -5.64
CA GLU A 88 19.54 -2.28 -5.15
C GLU A 88 19.06 -1.07 -5.97
N ASP A 89 18.67 -1.28 -7.22
CA ASP A 89 18.10 -0.24 -8.10
C ASP A 89 16.62 0.01 -7.80
N ILE A 90 15.93 -0.97 -7.21
CA ILE A 90 14.56 -0.79 -6.71
C ILE A 90 14.62 -0.14 -5.34
N ARG A 91 14.03 1.05 -5.22
CA ARG A 91 13.86 1.72 -3.92
C ARG A 91 13.25 0.71 -2.92
N PRO A 92 13.87 0.48 -1.74
CA PRO A 92 13.38 -0.51 -0.77
C PRO A 92 11.90 -0.34 -0.42
N GLY A 93 11.46 0.92 -0.30
CA GLY A 93 10.06 1.28 -0.07
C GLY A 93 9.09 0.89 -1.18
N ASN A 94 9.50 0.88 -2.45
CA ASN A 94 8.67 0.41 -3.57
C ASN A 94 8.67 -1.12 -3.63
N ARG A 95 9.86 -1.72 -3.48
CA ARG A 95 10.03 -3.17 -3.58
C ARG A 95 9.13 -3.92 -2.61
N ARG A 96 9.09 -3.46 -1.36
CA ARG A 96 8.27 -4.08 -0.31
C ARG A 96 6.78 -4.13 -0.69
N LEU A 97 6.28 -3.12 -1.40
CA LEU A 97 4.87 -3.00 -1.77
C LEU A 97 4.45 -4.02 -2.83
N SER A 98 5.39 -4.66 -3.54
CA SER A 98 5.08 -5.68 -4.55
C SER A 98 4.30 -6.88 -4.03
N ARG A 99 4.32 -7.17 -2.72
CA ARG A 99 3.46 -8.18 -2.08
C ARG A 99 1.97 -7.82 -2.10
N TYR A 100 1.64 -6.55 -2.29
CA TYR A 100 0.28 -6.06 -2.34
C TYR A 100 -0.32 -6.06 -3.75
N ARG A 101 0.34 -6.71 -4.71
CA ARG A 101 -0.25 -7.06 -6.01
C ARG A 101 -0.28 -8.57 -6.18
N LEU A 102 -1.20 -9.04 -7.00
CA LEU A 102 -1.17 -10.39 -7.54
C LEU A 102 -1.64 -10.40 -8.99
N VAL A 103 -1.14 -11.37 -9.75
CA VAL A 103 -1.57 -11.64 -11.14
C VAL A 103 -2.22 -13.01 -11.16
N TYR A 104 -3.39 -13.10 -11.77
CA TYR A 104 -4.16 -14.32 -11.94
C TYR A 104 -4.43 -14.59 -13.42
N GLY A 105 -4.32 -15.84 -13.84
CA GLY A 105 -4.86 -16.30 -15.11
C GLY A 105 -4.45 -17.72 -15.47
N PRO A 106 -5.02 -18.29 -16.55
CA PRO A 106 -4.63 -19.61 -17.05
C PRO A 106 -3.20 -19.60 -17.58
N VAL A 107 -2.45 -20.66 -17.28
CA VAL A 107 -1.07 -20.88 -17.75
C VAL A 107 -0.94 -22.31 -18.28
N ASP A 108 -0.29 -22.47 -19.43
CA ASP A 108 0.07 -23.79 -19.98
C ASP A 108 1.32 -24.34 -19.26
N PHE A 109 1.19 -25.55 -18.68
CA PHE A 109 2.28 -26.30 -18.07
C PHE A 109 2.70 -27.49 -18.94
N TYR A 110 4.01 -27.66 -19.11
CA TYR A 110 4.64 -28.67 -19.96
C TYR A 110 5.28 -29.78 -19.11
N LEU A 111 4.45 -30.46 -18.32
CA LEU A 111 4.89 -31.46 -17.35
C LEU A 111 5.17 -32.81 -18.02
N GLY A 112 6.10 -33.59 -17.45
CA GLY A 112 6.52 -34.87 -18.03
C GLY A 112 7.35 -34.72 -19.32
N SER A 113 7.94 -33.54 -19.56
CA SER A 113 8.77 -33.25 -20.74
C SER A 113 8.05 -33.38 -22.08
N GLN A 114 6.75 -33.05 -22.14
CA GLN A 114 5.97 -32.95 -23.39
C GLN A 114 5.59 -31.51 -23.72
N LEU A 115 5.66 -31.15 -25.01
CA LEU A 115 5.38 -29.78 -25.50
C LEU A 115 4.08 -29.64 -26.30
N GLU A 116 3.55 -30.76 -26.79
CA GLU A 116 2.40 -30.75 -27.71
C GLU A 116 1.08 -30.50 -26.99
N ASP A 117 0.92 -31.15 -25.84
CA ASP A 117 -0.33 -31.21 -25.06
C ASP A 117 -0.10 -30.68 -23.63
N PRO A 118 0.08 -29.36 -23.43
CA PRO A 118 0.25 -28.80 -22.10
C PRO A 118 -1.02 -28.98 -21.25
N THR A 119 -0.82 -29.03 -19.94
CA THR A 119 -1.92 -28.95 -18.97
C THR A 119 -2.17 -27.49 -18.63
N GLU A 120 -3.38 -27.00 -18.88
CA GLU A 120 -3.77 -25.66 -18.47
C GLU A 120 -4.10 -25.65 -16.97
N ILE A 121 -3.40 -24.82 -16.20
CA ILE A 121 -3.66 -24.63 -14.77
C ILE A 121 -3.69 -23.12 -14.49
N PRO A 122 -4.76 -22.58 -13.87
CA PRO A 122 -4.78 -21.19 -13.42
C PRO A 122 -3.72 -20.95 -12.33
N VAL A 123 -2.99 -19.86 -12.44
CA VAL A 123 -1.92 -19.50 -11.50
C VAL A 123 -2.23 -18.16 -10.84
N ILE A 124 -1.98 -18.05 -9.53
CA ILE A 124 -1.80 -16.78 -8.83
C ILE A 124 -0.30 -16.55 -8.63
N THR A 125 0.24 -15.44 -9.13
CA THR A 125 1.57 -14.96 -8.74
C THR A 125 1.42 -13.85 -7.71
N ALA A 126 1.88 -14.11 -6.48
CA ALA A 126 1.90 -13.14 -5.38
C ALA A 126 3.24 -13.21 -4.63
N CYS A 127 3.66 -12.13 -3.97
CA CYS A 127 4.92 -12.09 -3.21
C CYS A 127 4.65 -12.16 -1.72
N ALA A 128 5.53 -12.81 -0.97
CA ALA A 128 5.47 -12.87 0.49
C ALA A 128 6.40 -11.85 1.15
N PRO A 129 6.27 -11.58 2.47
CA PRO A 129 7.23 -10.76 3.20
C PRO A 129 8.63 -11.39 3.15
N ASN A 130 9.65 -10.59 2.83
CA ASN A 130 10.98 -11.07 2.56
C ASN A 130 11.98 -10.76 3.70
N LEU A 131 12.12 -11.71 4.63
CA LEU A 131 13.01 -11.65 5.79
C LEU A 131 14.33 -12.41 5.59
N MET A 132 14.72 -12.66 4.34
CA MET A 132 16.00 -13.32 4.02
C MET A 132 17.19 -12.34 4.01
N GLY A 133 16.90 -11.04 4.13
CA GLY A 133 17.87 -9.94 4.16
C GLY A 133 18.07 -9.26 2.81
N SER A 134 17.41 -9.74 1.74
CA SER A 134 17.44 -9.05 0.46
C SER A 134 16.49 -7.86 0.44
N SER A 135 15.43 -7.82 1.26
CA SER A 135 14.58 -6.65 1.51
C SER A 135 14.88 -6.06 2.89
N ALA A 136 15.61 -4.94 2.96
CA ALA A 136 15.90 -4.27 4.22
C ALA A 136 14.63 -3.73 4.90
N SER A 137 13.69 -3.21 4.11
CA SER A 137 12.42 -2.68 4.61
C SER A 137 11.56 -3.73 5.29
N ASP A 138 11.39 -4.92 4.70
CA ASP A 138 10.63 -6.02 5.34
C ASP A 138 11.34 -6.49 6.61
N LEU A 139 12.67 -6.58 6.55
CA LEU A 139 13.46 -7.02 7.69
C LEU A 139 13.30 -6.07 8.89
N GLU A 140 13.29 -4.76 8.65
CA GLU A 140 13.07 -3.76 9.69
C GLU A 140 11.61 -3.71 10.16
N GLU A 141 10.66 -3.85 9.24
CA GLU A 141 9.23 -3.81 9.51
C GLU A 141 8.78 -4.97 10.39
N PHE A 142 9.23 -6.19 10.09
CA PHE A 142 8.74 -7.42 10.72
C PHE A 142 9.72 -8.08 11.69
N SER A 143 10.89 -7.48 11.95
CA SER A 143 11.82 -8.06 12.94
C SER A 143 12.71 -7.03 13.63
N THR A 144 13.16 -7.35 14.83
CA THR A 144 14.13 -6.55 15.59
C THR A 144 15.49 -7.24 15.66
N PRO A 145 16.61 -6.49 15.71
CA PRO A 145 17.92 -7.09 15.94
C PRO A 145 17.96 -7.95 17.22
N ASN A 146 18.55 -9.15 17.14
CA ASN A 146 18.73 -10.08 18.27
C ASN A 146 20.08 -10.82 18.13
N GLY A 147 21.18 -10.10 18.40
CA GLY A 147 22.53 -10.59 18.15
C GLY A 147 22.80 -10.74 16.64
N ARG A 148 23.30 -11.91 16.20
CA ARG A 148 23.56 -12.21 14.78
C ARG A 148 22.30 -12.58 13.98
N LYS A 149 21.19 -12.81 14.68
CA LYS A 149 19.88 -13.13 14.10
C LYS A 149 18.88 -12.06 14.50
N ARG A 150 17.64 -12.21 14.04
CA ARG A 150 16.57 -11.26 14.32
C ARG A 150 15.40 -11.95 14.99
N ALA A 151 14.79 -11.26 15.94
CA ALA A 151 13.56 -11.69 16.59
C ALA A 151 12.36 -11.17 15.78
N LEU A 152 11.35 -12.01 15.59
CA LEU A 152 10.14 -11.63 14.85
C LEU A 152 9.32 -10.60 15.65
N LYS A 153 8.85 -9.55 14.97
CA LYS A 153 7.78 -8.68 15.47
C LYS A 153 6.44 -9.36 15.20
N VAL A 154 6.02 -10.17 16.16
CA VAL A 154 4.93 -11.15 15.97
C VAL A 154 3.63 -10.49 15.53
N LYS A 155 3.28 -9.33 16.10
CA LYS A 155 2.01 -8.64 15.80
C LYS A 155 1.99 -8.15 14.35
N GLU A 156 3.00 -7.39 13.96
CA GLU A 156 3.12 -6.79 12.63
C GLU A 156 3.18 -7.86 11.54
N TYR A 157 3.90 -8.96 11.80
CA TYR A 157 3.96 -10.09 10.87
C TYR A 157 2.63 -10.86 10.79
N ASP A 158 1.93 -11.07 11.91
CA ASP A 158 0.62 -11.74 11.94
C ASP A 158 -0.45 -10.95 11.17
N GLU A 159 -0.50 -9.63 11.36
CA GLU A 159 -1.40 -8.73 10.63
C GLU A 159 -1.14 -8.77 9.12
N GLU A 160 0.13 -8.73 8.71
CA GLU A 160 0.53 -8.83 7.31
C GLU A 160 0.20 -10.19 6.70
N CYS A 161 0.48 -11.29 7.41
CA CYS A 161 0.14 -12.65 6.96
C CYS A 161 -1.36 -12.79 6.71
N LYS A 162 -2.20 -12.32 7.64
CA LYS A 162 -3.67 -12.35 7.51
C LYS A 162 -4.15 -11.59 6.29
N LYS A 163 -3.60 -10.40 6.08
CA LYS A 163 -3.92 -9.56 4.92
C LYS A 163 -3.58 -10.24 3.61
N LEU A 164 -2.37 -10.80 3.48
CA LEU A 164 -1.93 -11.46 2.24
C LEU A 164 -2.69 -12.77 1.99
N ALA A 165 -2.92 -13.58 3.03
CA ALA A 165 -3.71 -14.80 2.93
C ALA A 165 -5.15 -14.51 2.51
N ASP A 166 -5.80 -13.52 3.13
CA ASP A 166 -7.15 -13.09 2.76
C ASP A 166 -7.20 -12.63 1.29
N PHE A 167 -6.24 -11.81 0.87
CA PHE A 167 -6.15 -11.31 -0.50
C PHE A 167 -6.01 -12.44 -1.55
N ILE A 168 -5.14 -13.41 -1.29
CA ILE A 168 -4.91 -14.55 -2.19
C ILE A 168 -6.14 -15.46 -2.23
N VAL A 169 -6.67 -15.87 -1.08
CA VAL A 169 -7.79 -16.83 -1.01
C VAL A 169 -9.10 -16.20 -1.50
N ASP A 170 -9.35 -14.92 -1.21
CA ASP A 170 -10.49 -14.19 -1.76
C ASP A 170 -10.42 -14.12 -3.29
N THR A 171 -9.22 -13.92 -3.85
CA THR A 171 -9.03 -13.97 -5.32
C THR A 171 -9.44 -15.34 -5.88
N VAL A 172 -9.03 -16.44 -5.25
CA VAL A 172 -9.44 -17.81 -5.67
C VAL A 172 -10.97 -17.90 -5.70
N LYS A 173 -11.64 -17.39 -4.65
CA LYS A 173 -13.10 -17.38 -4.57
C LYS A 173 -13.75 -16.52 -5.66
N GLN A 174 -13.25 -15.31 -5.89
CA GLN A 174 -13.76 -14.38 -6.90
C GLN A 174 -13.65 -14.96 -8.31
N GLN A 175 -12.63 -15.78 -8.57
CA GLN A 175 -12.44 -16.49 -9.84
C GLN A 175 -13.30 -17.75 -9.99
N GLY A 176 -14.20 -17.99 -9.04
CA GLY A 176 -15.09 -19.15 -9.04
C GLY A 176 -14.35 -20.47 -8.85
N LYS A 177 -13.14 -20.44 -8.28
CA LYS A 177 -12.31 -21.62 -8.02
C LYS A 177 -12.63 -22.16 -6.62
N SER A 178 -12.47 -23.46 -6.41
CA SER A 178 -12.78 -24.13 -5.14
C SER A 178 -11.55 -24.55 -4.35
N ARG A 179 -10.38 -24.58 -5.00
CA ARG A 179 -9.15 -25.10 -4.42
C ARG A 179 -7.92 -24.27 -4.76
N LEU A 180 -7.05 -24.06 -3.78
CA LEU A 180 -5.73 -23.46 -3.90
C LEU A 180 -4.67 -24.50 -3.55
N VAL A 181 -3.81 -24.83 -4.51
CA VAL A 181 -2.61 -25.64 -4.28
C VAL A 181 -1.45 -24.68 -4.10
N MET A 182 -0.78 -24.73 -2.96
CA MET A 182 0.28 -23.78 -2.64
C MET A 182 1.48 -24.42 -1.96
N PRO A 183 2.69 -23.86 -2.14
CA PRO A 183 3.85 -24.27 -1.39
C PRO A 183 3.87 -23.60 -0.03
N ALA A 184 4.96 -23.80 0.71
CA ALA A 184 5.25 -23.05 1.92
C ALA A 184 5.53 -21.56 1.62
N PHE A 185 4.47 -20.75 1.50
CA PHE A 185 4.53 -19.33 1.12
C PHE A 185 5.16 -18.47 2.21
N GLY A 186 6.15 -17.63 1.85
CA GLY A 186 6.77 -16.68 2.79
C GLY A 186 7.58 -17.29 3.94
N VAL A 187 7.88 -18.58 3.88
CA VAL A 187 8.66 -19.30 4.89
C VAL A 187 9.91 -19.94 4.27
N GLY A 188 10.62 -20.78 5.03
CA GLY A 188 11.87 -21.41 4.58
C GLY A 188 12.99 -20.40 4.34
N VAL A 189 13.42 -20.26 3.08
CA VAL A 189 14.46 -19.30 2.66
C VAL A 189 14.06 -17.85 2.97
N TYR A 190 12.77 -17.51 2.85
CA TYR A 190 12.25 -16.17 3.07
C TYR A 190 12.36 -15.69 4.53
N ILE A 191 12.59 -16.59 5.50
CA ILE A 191 12.74 -16.25 6.93
C ILE A 191 14.17 -16.52 7.45
N ARG A 192 15.17 -16.61 6.56
CA ARG A 192 16.54 -17.03 6.89
C ARG A 192 17.23 -16.20 7.98
N GLN A 193 16.92 -14.90 8.10
CA GLN A 193 17.56 -14.00 9.07
C GLN A 193 16.95 -14.09 10.47
N LEU A 194 15.79 -14.72 10.62
CA LEU A 194 15.16 -14.92 11.92
C LEU A 194 15.94 -15.96 12.74
N ASP A 195 15.90 -15.81 14.07
CA ASP A 195 16.33 -16.87 14.99
C ASP A 195 15.41 -18.10 14.93
N ARG A 196 15.85 -19.22 15.50
CA ARG A 196 15.12 -20.51 15.39
C ARG A 196 13.70 -20.44 15.93
N ALA A 197 13.50 -19.79 17.08
CA ALA A 197 12.19 -19.64 17.69
C ALA A 197 11.27 -18.75 16.83
N SER A 198 11.81 -17.63 16.35
CA SER A 198 11.11 -16.70 15.47
C SER A 198 10.71 -17.33 14.13
N LYS A 199 11.53 -18.23 13.57
CA LYS A 199 11.16 -18.99 12.36
C LYS A 199 9.96 -19.89 12.58
N GLN A 200 9.90 -20.54 13.76
CA GLN A 200 8.77 -21.40 14.09
C GLN A 200 7.49 -20.59 14.23
N ILE A 201 7.56 -19.45 14.93
CA ILE A 201 6.43 -18.54 15.08
C ILE A 201 5.99 -18.00 13.71
N ALA A 202 6.92 -17.61 12.84
CA ALA A 202 6.59 -17.15 11.49
C ALA A 202 5.86 -18.23 10.68
N LYS A 203 6.34 -19.48 10.72
CA LYS A 203 5.68 -20.64 10.07
C LYS A 203 4.26 -20.84 10.61
N GLU A 204 4.09 -20.80 11.93
CA GLU A 204 2.77 -20.88 12.58
C GLU A 204 1.83 -19.75 12.14
N LYS A 205 2.29 -18.49 12.17
CA LYS A 205 1.46 -17.33 11.83
C LYS A 205 0.98 -17.36 10.39
N MET A 206 1.88 -17.68 9.45
CA MET A 206 1.51 -17.78 8.04
C MET A 206 0.51 -18.91 7.81
N TYR A 207 0.73 -20.09 8.41
CA TYR A 207 -0.20 -21.21 8.26
C TYR A 207 -1.58 -20.88 8.83
N LYS A 208 -1.65 -20.31 10.04
CA LYS A 208 -2.92 -19.87 10.65
C LYS A 208 -3.64 -18.82 9.82
N ALA A 209 -2.92 -17.86 9.23
CA ALA A 209 -3.52 -16.85 8.36
C ALA A 209 -4.21 -17.47 7.14
N PHE A 210 -3.57 -18.43 6.46
CA PHE A 210 -4.20 -19.16 5.35
C PHE A 210 -5.35 -20.05 5.82
N ALA A 211 -5.25 -20.66 7.01
CA ALA A 211 -6.34 -21.45 7.57
C ALA A 211 -7.58 -20.58 7.83
N GLU A 212 -7.39 -19.42 8.47
CA GLU A 212 -8.46 -18.44 8.72
C GLU A 212 -9.09 -17.96 7.40
N ALA A 213 -8.29 -17.62 6.39
CA ALA A 213 -8.77 -17.19 5.08
C ALA A 213 -9.52 -18.31 4.34
N ALA A 214 -9.00 -19.55 4.36
CA ALA A 214 -9.64 -20.74 3.79
C ALA A 214 -11.02 -20.98 4.39
N LEU A 215 -11.13 -20.87 5.72
CA LEU A 215 -12.39 -21.02 6.44
C LEU A 215 -13.38 -19.88 6.12
N LYS A 216 -12.90 -18.62 6.11
CA LYS A 216 -13.70 -17.44 5.81
C LYS A 216 -14.33 -17.51 4.40
N HIS A 217 -13.55 -17.92 3.41
CA HIS A 217 -13.96 -17.94 2.00
C HIS A 217 -14.47 -19.29 1.51
N GLN A 218 -14.40 -20.32 2.36
CA GLN A 218 -14.78 -21.70 2.06
C GLN A 218 -14.02 -22.25 0.84
N ILE A 219 -12.71 -22.05 0.81
CA ILE A 219 -11.80 -22.50 -0.24
C ILE A 219 -10.91 -23.60 0.33
N GLN A 220 -10.80 -24.73 -0.38
CA GLN A 220 -9.86 -25.79 -0.01
C GLN A 220 -8.43 -25.32 -0.28
N VAL A 221 -7.55 -25.38 0.72
CA VAL A 221 -6.14 -24.99 0.63
C VAL A 221 -5.27 -26.21 0.92
N ASP A 222 -4.60 -26.68 -0.12
CA ASP A 222 -3.62 -27.76 -0.04
C ASP A 222 -2.22 -27.14 0.13
N TRP A 223 -1.72 -27.15 1.37
CA TRP A 223 -0.37 -26.65 1.70
C TRP A 223 0.66 -27.76 1.46
N VAL A 224 1.37 -27.69 0.34
CA VAL A 224 2.29 -28.75 -0.08
C VAL A 224 3.58 -28.73 0.74
N VAL A 225 3.87 -29.87 1.37
CA VAL A 225 5.10 -30.18 2.10
C VAL A 225 5.96 -31.08 1.22
N TRP A 226 7.22 -30.70 1.01
CA TRP A 226 8.12 -31.40 0.10
C TRP A 226 8.47 -32.80 0.63
N ALA A 227 8.09 -33.85 -0.10
CA ALA A 227 8.25 -35.23 0.35
C ALA A 227 9.72 -35.67 0.51
N GLN A 228 10.67 -35.00 -0.15
CA GLN A 228 12.09 -35.32 -0.03
C GLN A 228 12.75 -34.61 1.15
N ASP A 229 12.03 -33.74 1.87
CA ASP A 229 12.55 -33.22 3.14
C ASP A 229 12.58 -34.35 4.16
N SER A 230 13.74 -34.56 4.79
CA SER A 230 13.93 -35.54 5.86
C SER A 230 12.91 -35.40 7.00
N ALA A 231 12.36 -34.20 7.22
CA ALA A 231 11.37 -33.91 8.25
C ALA A 231 9.95 -33.75 7.70
N ALA A 232 9.65 -34.14 6.45
CA ALA A 232 8.36 -33.87 5.80
C ALA A 232 7.14 -34.30 6.62
N GLN A 233 7.18 -35.50 7.20
CA GLN A 233 6.07 -36.02 8.02
C GLN A 233 5.91 -35.27 9.35
N GLU A 234 7.02 -34.94 10.00
CA GLU A 234 7.03 -34.15 11.24
C GLU A 234 6.50 -32.74 10.98
N ASP A 235 6.97 -32.10 9.91
CA ASP A 235 6.53 -30.77 9.50
C ASP A 235 5.04 -30.75 9.13
N ALA A 236 4.54 -31.74 8.37
CA ALA A 236 3.11 -31.85 8.06
C ALA A 236 2.27 -32.04 9.32
N THR A 237 2.70 -32.89 10.26
CA THR A 237 2.01 -33.12 11.53
C THR A 237 1.97 -31.84 12.37
N LEU A 238 3.08 -31.11 12.45
CA LEU A 238 3.19 -29.86 13.16
C LEU A 238 2.32 -28.76 12.55
N LEU A 239 2.32 -28.64 11.22
CA LEU A 239 1.44 -27.70 10.51
C LEU A 239 -0.04 -28.00 10.79
N ALA A 240 -0.47 -29.25 10.69
CA ALA A 240 -1.85 -29.65 11.01
C ALA A 240 -2.24 -29.28 12.45
N SER A 241 -1.30 -29.37 13.40
CA SER A 241 -1.53 -29.02 14.81
C SER A 241 -1.81 -27.52 15.04
N TYR A 242 -1.45 -26.65 14.08
CA TYR A 242 -1.72 -25.22 14.19
C TYR A 242 -3.17 -24.84 13.93
N SER A 243 -3.93 -25.71 13.26
CA SER A 243 -5.33 -25.46 12.96
C SER A 243 -6.12 -26.78 12.86
N PRO A 244 -6.22 -27.56 13.95
CA PRO A 244 -6.71 -28.93 13.93
C PRO A 244 -8.17 -29.08 13.48
N ASP A 245 -8.98 -28.04 13.69
CA ASP A 245 -10.42 -28.05 13.40
C ASP A 245 -10.77 -27.49 12.01
N ASN A 246 -9.78 -27.17 11.18
CA ASN A 246 -10.01 -26.54 9.89
C ASN A 246 -10.18 -27.58 8.77
N GLN A 247 -11.41 -27.72 8.30
CA GLN A 247 -11.77 -28.63 7.21
C GLN A 247 -11.44 -28.11 5.79
N TYR A 248 -11.01 -26.85 5.69
CA TYR A 248 -10.71 -26.19 4.42
C TYR A 248 -9.20 -26.06 4.18
N MET A 249 -8.35 -26.49 5.10
CA MET A 249 -6.91 -26.43 4.91
C MET A 249 -6.24 -27.67 5.47
N LYS A 250 -5.32 -28.25 4.69
CA LYS A 250 -4.52 -29.39 5.14
C LYS A 250 -3.09 -29.33 4.59
N PRO A 251 -2.09 -29.84 5.34
CA PRO A 251 -0.78 -30.09 4.76
C PRO A 251 -0.86 -31.35 3.87
N VAL A 252 -0.26 -31.28 2.68
CA VAL A 252 -0.21 -32.39 1.72
C VAL A 252 1.26 -32.72 1.44
N ILE A 253 1.70 -33.92 1.77
CA ILE A 253 3.07 -34.36 1.46
C ILE A 253 3.10 -34.80 -0.01
N HIS A 254 3.90 -34.13 -0.83
CA HIS A 254 4.05 -34.50 -2.24
C HIS A 254 5.47 -34.26 -2.75
N ALA A 255 5.90 -35.07 -3.73
CA ALA A 255 7.24 -35.02 -4.30
C ALA A 255 7.42 -33.99 -5.41
N ASP A 256 6.33 -33.41 -5.92
CA ASP A 256 6.31 -32.35 -6.94
C ASP A 256 4.96 -31.62 -6.91
N MET A 257 4.93 -30.32 -6.57
CA MET A 257 3.67 -29.58 -6.47
C MET A 257 2.95 -29.44 -7.83
N MET A 258 3.68 -29.34 -8.94
CA MET A 258 3.09 -29.17 -10.26
C MET A 258 2.48 -30.48 -10.76
N LEU A 259 3.15 -31.61 -10.54
CA LEU A 259 2.55 -32.93 -10.82
C LEU A 259 1.32 -33.20 -9.95
N TYR A 260 1.32 -32.75 -8.70
CA TYR A 260 0.13 -32.84 -7.84
C TYR A 260 -1.04 -32.01 -8.42
N ALA A 261 -0.77 -30.77 -8.82
CA ALA A 261 -1.77 -29.91 -9.43
C ALA A 261 -2.29 -30.47 -10.77
N GLN A 262 -1.42 -31.11 -11.57
CA GLN A 262 -1.81 -31.80 -12.80
C GLN A 262 -2.78 -32.96 -12.53
N ALA A 263 -2.47 -33.83 -11.56
CA ALA A 263 -3.34 -34.94 -11.20
C ALA A 263 -4.74 -34.46 -10.78
N LEU A 264 -4.79 -33.38 -9.98
CA LEU A 264 -6.06 -32.75 -9.61
C LEU A 264 -6.80 -32.16 -10.83
N ALA A 265 -6.09 -31.53 -11.77
CA ALA A 265 -6.69 -31.00 -12.99
C ALA A 265 -7.24 -32.11 -13.89
N GLU A 266 -6.57 -33.26 -13.99
CA GLU A 266 -7.04 -34.45 -14.71
C GLU A 266 -8.32 -35.04 -14.07
N GLU A 267 -8.45 -34.93 -12.75
CA GLU A 267 -9.68 -35.23 -11.99
C GLU A 267 -10.78 -34.16 -12.14
N GLN A 268 -10.56 -33.14 -13.00
CA GLN A 268 -11.47 -32.01 -13.24
C GLN A 268 -11.73 -31.17 -11.99
N GLU A 269 -10.79 -31.16 -11.03
CA GLU A 269 -10.87 -30.28 -9.87
C GLU A 269 -10.70 -28.82 -10.28
N ASN A 270 -11.50 -27.95 -9.68
CA ASN A 270 -11.52 -26.53 -10.01
C ASN A 270 -10.49 -25.76 -9.17
N LEU A 271 -9.22 -25.91 -9.56
CA LEU A 271 -8.07 -25.46 -8.76
C LEU A 271 -7.35 -24.23 -9.32
N VAL A 272 -6.50 -23.67 -8.46
CA VAL A 272 -5.50 -22.63 -8.75
C VAL A 272 -4.18 -23.03 -8.11
N LEU A 273 -3.07 -22.78 -8.81
CA LEU A 273 -1.72 -22.93 -8.29
C LEU A 273 -1.19 -21.59 -7.77
N LEU A 274 -0.62 -21.56 -6.56
CA LEU A 274 0.13 -20.39 -6.08
C LEU A 274 1.58 -20.48 -6.53
N ASN A 275 2.00 -19.55 -7.38
CA ASN A 275 3.40 -19.23 -7.60
C ASN A 275 3.85 -18.21 -6.52
N PRO A 276 4.70 -18.61 -5.56
CA PRO A 276 5.27 -17.70 -4.57
C PRO A 276 6.32 -16.84 -5.28
N GLY A 277 5.85 -15.76 -5.92
CA GLY A 277 6.70 -14.90 -6.72
C GLY A 277 7.81 -14.26 -5.88
N SER A 278 8.85 -13.82 -6.58
CA SER A 278 9.90 -12.99 -5.99
C SER A 278 9.46 -11.54 -5.96
N ASP A 279 9.75 -10.85 -4.85
CA ASP A 279 9.62 -9.40 -4.73
C ASP A 279 10.56 -8.61 -5.68
N ARG A 280 11.33 -9.31 -6.52
CA ARG A 280 12.22 -8.74 -7.53
C ARG A 280 11.82 -9.07 -8.97
N THR A 281 11.40 -10.30 -9.23
CA THR A 281 11.32 -10.83 -10.61
C THR A 281 10.18 -11.83 -10.78
N ILE A 282 9.67 -11.96 -11.99
CA ILE A 282 8.84 -13.09 -12.38
C ILE A 282 9.78 -14.24 -12.79
N GLY A 283 9.73 -15.34 -12.03
CA GLY A 283 10.42 -16.59 -12.35
C GLY A 283 11.87 -16.70 -11.86
N GLY A 284 12.42 -15.73 -11.13
CA GLY A 284 13.78 -15.84 -10.59
C GLY A 284 14.83 -16.07 -11.69
N ALA A 285 15.83 -16.90 -11.41
CA ALA A 285 16.83 -17.33 -12.38
C ALA A 285 16.38 -18.53 -13.22
N TYR A 286 15.20 -18.42 -13.86
CA TYR A 286 14.57 -19.49 -14.66
C TYR A 286 15.40 -19.99 -15.86
N THR A 287 16.58 -19.44 -16.12
CA THR A 287 17.48 -19.90 -17.19
C THR A 287 18.63 -20.77 -16.65
N HIS A 288 18.61 -21.10 -15.36
CA HIS A 288 19.51 -22.08 -14.76
C HIS A 288 19.06 -23.49 -15.11
N LYS A 289 19.92 -24.31 -15.76
CA LYS A 289 19.59 -25.71 -16.09
C LYS A 289 19.04 -26.53 -14.91
N ASN A 290 19.44 -26.18 -13.69
CA ASN A 290 18.97 -26.80 -12.45
C ASN A 290 18.33 -25.71 -11.57
N PRO A 291 17.06 -25.35 -11.79
CA PRO A 291 16.37 -24.34 -10.98
C PRO A 291 16.28 -24.84 -9.53
N THR A 292 16.55 -23.94 -8.57
CA THR A 292 16.62 -24.32 -7.14
C THR A 292 15.41 -23.85 -6.34
N THR A 293 14.63 -22.95 -6.93
CA THR A 293 13.42 -22.41 -6.33
C THR A 293 12.19 -22.82 -7.13
N LEU A 294 11.04 -22.85 -6.47
CA LEU A 294 9.79 -23.24 -7.10
C LEU A 294 9.31 -22.22 -8.14
N GLU A 295 9.53 -20.92 -7.89
CA GLU A 295 9.26 -19.86 -8.87
C GLU A 295 10.05 -20.05 -10.18
N GLU A 296 11.33 -20.48 -10.09
CA GLU A 296 12.16 -20.82 -11.24
C GLU A 296 11.67 -22.08 -11.95
N GLN A 297 11.29 -23.10 -11.20
CA GLN A 297 10.75 -24.35 -11.74
C GLN A 297 9.43 -24.11 -12.49
N ILE A 298 8.49 -23.38 -11.90
CA ILE A 298 7.23 -23.00 -12.54
C ILE A 298 7.52 -22.21 -13.83
N ALA A 299 8.42 -21.22 -13.77
CA ALA A 299 8.79 -20.43 -14.94
C ALA A 299 9.42 -21.26 -16.07
N GLN A 300 10.21 -22.29 -15.74
CA GLN A 300 10.77 -23.22 -16.72
C GLN A 300 9.78 -24.23 -17.26
N GLN A 301 8.80 -24.64 -16.46
CA GLN A 301 7.86 -25.69 -16.81
C GLN A 301 6.54 -25.17 -17.37
N SER A 302 6.47 -23.88 -17.70
CA SER A 302 5.23 -23.25 -18.14
C SER A 302 5.46 -22.02 -19.02
N ASP A 303 4.36 -21.44 -19.48
CA ASP A 303 4.31 -20.15 -20.17
C ASP A 303 4.22 -18.94 -19.22
N LEU A 304 4.39 -19.13 -17.91
CA LEU A 304 4.23 -18.09 -16.88
C LEU A 304 5.00 -16.79 -17.20
N VAL A 305 6.26 -16.92 -17.64
CA VAL A 305 7.12 -15.77 -17.94
C VAL A 305 6.53 -14.90 -19.05
N LEU A 306 5.83 -15.49 -20.02
CA LEU A 306 5.23 -14.77 -21.15
C LEU A 306 3.87 -14.17 -20.78
N LEU A 307 3.19 -14.73 -19.77
CA LEU A 307 1.82 -14.36 -19.39
C LEU A 307 1.76 -13.38 -18.22
N HIS A 308 2.59 -13.56 -17.19
CA HIS A 308 2.55 -12.79 -15.93
C HIS A 308 3.66 -11.74 -15.82
N SER A 309 4.45 -11.54 -16.89
CA SER A 309 5.49 -10.51 -16.93
C SER A 309 5.14 -9.34 -17.85
N GLN A 310 5.99 -8.30 -17.88
CA GLN A 310 5.84 -7.17 -18.81
C GLN A 310 5.88 -7.56 -20.30
N LEU A 311 6.27 -8.79 -20.64
CA LEU A 311 6.16 -9.30 -22.01
C LEU A 311 4.69 -9.40 -22.47
N ASN A 312 3.74 -9.50 -21.54
CA ASN A 312 2.31 -9.41 -21.85
C ASN A 312 1.87 -7.94 -21.92
N GLY A 313 1.95 -7.35 -23.12
CA GLY A 313 1.58 -5.95 -23.37
C GLY A 313 0.14 -5.60 -22.98
N ASP A 314 -0.80 -6.53 -23.18
CA ASP A 314 -2.21 -6.35 -22.84
C ASP A 314 -2.42 -6.27 -21.32
N MET A 315 -1.76 -7.17 -20.57
CA MET A 315 -1.75 -7.12 -19.12
C MET A 315 -1.13 -5.80 -18.62
N VAL A 316 -0.01 -5.36 -19.21
CA VAL A 316 0.66 -4.08 -18.86
C VAL A 316 -0.25 -2.88 -19.11
N ALA A 317 -0.95 -2.85 -20.25
CA ALA A 317 -1.89 -1.76 -20.56
C ALA A 317 -3.04 -1.70 -19.54
N ARG A 318 -3.61 -2.86 -19.18
CA ARG A 318 -4.64 -2.97 -18.13
C ARG A 318 -4.09 -2.54 -16.77
N PHE A 319 -2.89 -2.99 -16.42
CA PHE A 319 -2.19 -2.65 -15.19
C PHE A 319 -2.12 -1.13 -15.03
N ASN A 320 -1.52 -0.44 -16.00
CA ASN A 320 -1.28 1.00 -15.93
C ASN A 320 -2.59 1.78 -15.85
N THR A 321 -3.60 1.34 -16.61
CA THR A 321 -4.93 1.95 -16.60
C THR A 321 -5.58 1.83 -15.22
N GLN A 322 -5.62 0.62 -14.65
CA GLN A 322 -6.23 0.37 -13.35
C GLN A 322 -5.46 1.05 -12.22
N PHE A 323 -4.13 0.95 -12.22
CA PHE A 323 -3.27 1.58 -11.23
C PHE A 323 -3.49 3.09 -11.19
N LYS A 324 -3.47 3.75 -12.35
CA LYS A 324 -3.72 5.19 -12.46
C LYS A 324 -5.12 5.56 -11.99
N GLN A 325 -6.15 4.85 -12.46
CA GLN A 325 -7.53 5.10 -12.05
C GLN A 325 -7.71 5.00 -10.53
N GLN A 326 -7.21 3.95 -9.90
CA GLN A 326 -7.33 3.77 -8.45
C GLN A 326 -6.48 4.79 -7.68
N LYS A 327 -5.28 5.13 -8.16
CA LYS A 327 -4.46 6.18 -7.56
C LYS A 327 -5.12 7.55 -7.63
N ASP A 328 -5.74 7.89 -8.77
CA ASP A 328 -6.51 9.11 -8.96
C ASP A 328 -7.75 9.13 -8.05
N MET A 329 -8.49 8.03 -7.96
CA MET A 329 -9.63 7.88 -7.03
C MET A 329 -9.20 8.04 -5.58
N ARG A 330 -8.04 7.49 -5.20
CA ARG A 330 -7.48 7.63 -3.85
C ARG A 330 -7.04 9.07 -3.58
N GLN A 331 -6.45 9.75 -4.56
CA GLN A 331 -6.12 11.17 -4.45
C GLN A 331 -7.36 12.07 -4.43
N GLN A 332 -8.42 11.71 -5.14
CA GLN A 332 -9.71 12.40 -5.08
C GLN A 332 -10.38 12.17 -3.72
N SER A 333 -10.42 10.93 -3.24
CA SER A 333 -10.91 10.58 -1.90
C SER A 333 -10.10 11.30 -0.82
N ASN A 334 -8.78 11.33 -0.97
CA ASN A 334 -7.87 12.04 -0.07
C ASN A 334 -7.96 13.55 -0.22
N SER A 335 -8.22 14.14 -1.38
CA SER A 335 -8.44 15.59 -1.52
C SER A 335 -9.82 15.99 -1.02
N THR A 336 -10.79 15.07 -1.10
CA THR A 336 -12.10 15.22 -0.46
C THR A 336 -11.98 15.03 1.06
N GLN A 337 -11.11 14.12 1.54
CA GLN A 337 -10.79 13.90 2.96
C GLN A 337 -9.73 14.86 3.53
N PHE A 338 -8.93 15.53 2.71
CA PHE A 338 -8.03 16.64 3.07
C PHE A 338 -8.72 18.00 2.93
N THR A 339 -10.05 17.96 2.89
CA THR A 339 -10.86 18.98 3.55
C THR A 339 -11.11 18.66 5.04
N TYR A 340 -10.22 17.94 5.73
CA TYR A 340 -10.18 17.83 7.20
C TYR A 340 -8.72 18.06 7.66
N MET A 341 -8.35 18.99 8.55
CA MET A 341 -9.08 19.70 9.61
C MET A 341 -8.26 20.93 10.10
N PRO A 342 -8.88 21.95 10.75
CA PRO A 342 -10.06 21.81 11.58
C PRO A 342 -11.17 22.72 11.10
N HIS A 343 -11.66 22.47 9.89
CA HIS A 343 -12.97 22.96 9.55
C HIS A 343 -13.97 22.00 10.15
N VAL A 344 -14.31 22.26 11.42
CA VAL A 344 -15.71 22.21 11.78
C VAL A 344 -16.42 22.82 10.58
N ASP A 345 -17.06 21.98 9.76
CA ASP A 345 -17.78 22.43 8.57
C ASP A 345 -18.51 23.69 9.04
N SER A 346 -18.33 24.80 8.33
CA SER A 346 -18.83 26.09 8.84
C SER A 346 -20.28 25.94 9.32
N SER A 347 -21.05 25.06 8.67
CA SER A 347 -22.34 24.54 9.13
C SER A 347 -22.30 23.85 10.51
N LEU A 348 -21.50 22.80 10.74
CA LEU A 348 -21.32 22.13 12.03
C LEU A 348 -20.81 23.07 13.13
N LYS A 349 -20.04 24.10 12.78
CA LYS A 349 -19.49 25.08 13.74
C LYS A 349 -20.55 26.05 14.16
N ILE A 350 -21.31 26.55 13.19
CA ILE A 350 -22.52 27.32 13.41
C ILE A 350 -23.48 26.51 14.28
N VAL A 351 -23.64 25.22 14.02
CA VAL A 351 -24.49 24.35 14.84
C VAL A 351 -23.93 24.18 16.26
N ALA A 352 -22.63 23.94 16.43
CA ALA A 352 -22.00 23.90 17.75
C ALA A 352 -22.16 25.23 18.50
N ASP A 353 -22.05 26.37 17.80
CA ASP A 353 -22.25 27.71 18.34
C ASP A 353 -23.69 28.00 18.70
N HIS A 354 -24.65 27.63 17.85
CA HIS A 354 -26.07 27.75 18.14
C HIS A 354 -26.47 26.86 19.31
N ILE A 355 -25.97 25.63 19.40
CA ILE A 355 -26.21 24.76 20.57
C ILE A 355 -25.66 25.44 21.83
N LYS A 356 -24.43 25.97 21.76
CA LYS A 356 -23.82 26.70 22.88
C LYS A 356 -24.67 27.89 23.32
N GLN A 357 -25.13 28.71 22.37
CA GLN A 357 -25.95 29.90 22.62
C GLN A 357 -27.33 29.53 23.17
N THR A 358 -28.04 28.62 22.49
CA THR A 358 -29.39 28.14 22.86
C THR A 358 -29.43 27.59 24.29
N LEU A 359 -28.40 26.84 24.68
CA LEU A 359 -28.32 26.21 26.00
C LEU A 359 -27.51 27.03 27.02
N ASN A 360 -27.05 28.23 26.65
CA ASN A 360 -26.18 29.09 27.47
C ASN A 360 -24.96 28.35 28.07
N LEU A 361 -24.26 27.56 27.26
CA LEU A 361 -23.14 26.75 27.70
C LEU A 361 -21.85 27.57 27.78
N ARG A 362 -21.07 27.35 28.84
CA ARG A 362 -19.72 27.92 28.95
C ARG A 362 -18.74 27.29 27.95
N GLU A 363 -18.95 26.04 27.57
CA GLU A 363 -18.14 25.32 26.60
C GLU A 363 -18.84 25.24 25.24
N ARG A 364 -18.05 25.19 24.16
CA ARG A 364 -18.57 24.85 22.83
C ARG A 364 -18.60 23.32 22.71
N PRO A 365 -19.76 22.68 22.48
CA PRO A 365 -19.81 21.25 22.23
C PRO A 365 -19.11 20.93 20.91
N TRP A 366 -18.61 19.71 20.78
CA TRP A 366 -17.95 19.28 19.56
C TRP A 366 -18.96 18.51 18.70
N VAL A 367 -19.15 18.93 17.46
CA VAL A 367 -20.11 18.30 16.53
C VAL A 367 -19.31 17.69 15.38
N PHE A 368 -19.48 16.38 15.18
CA PHE A 368 -18.81 15.61 14.13
C PHE A 368 -19.81 14.79 13.36
N ARG A 369 -19.49 14.48 12.11
CA ARG A 369 -20.13 13.39 11.38
C ARG A 369 -19.41 12.08 11.72
N ALA A 370 -20.16 11.05 12.07
CA ALA A 370 -19.68 9.70 12.34
C ALA A 370 -20.50 8.72 11.49
N ASP A 371 -19.92 8.29 10.38
CA ASP A 371 -20.59 7.50 9.33
C ASP A 371 -21.86 8.20 8.78
N GLU A 372 -23.02 7.56 8.89
CA GLU A 372 -24.35 8.10 8.53
C GLU A 372 -25.02 8.92 9.64
N ASN A 373 -24.34 9.07 10.78
CA ASN A 373 -24.82 9.75 11.98
C ASN A 373 -23.98 10.99 12.30
N TYR A 374 -24.42 11.72 13.32
CA TYR A 374 -23.76 12.89 13.88
C TYR A 374 -23.47 12.65 15.35
N ARG A 375 -22.24 12.93 15.77
CA ARG A 375 -21.73 12.79 17.13
C ARG A 375 -21.60 14.18 17.76
N ILE A 376 -22.31 14.42 18.86
CA ILE A 376 -22.27 15.70 19.60
C ILE A 376 -21.71 15.46 21.00
N SER A 377 -20.52 15.98 21.27
CA SER A 377 -19.74 15.70 22.46
C SER A 377 -19.67 16.91 23.40
N PHE A 378 -19.91 16.66 24.69
CA PHE A 378 -19.87 17.65 25.77
C PHE A 378 -18.84 17.22 26.82
N LYS A 379 -18.11 18.14 27.46
CA LYS A 379 -17.21 17.75 28.56
C LYS A 379 -17.98 17.47 29.85
N ARG A 380 -19.13 18.14 30.02
CA ARG A 380 -19.97 18.00 31.23
C ARG A 380 -21.25 17.22 30.95
N LYS A 381 -21.55 16.25 31.82
CA LYS A 381 -22.78 15.44 31.76
C LYS A 381 -24.05 16.28 31.68
N ASN A 382 -24.14 17.32 32.52
CA ASN A 382 -25.33 18.17 32.60
C ASN A 382 -25.59 18.91 31.28
N ASN A 383 -24.55 19.26 30.52
CA ASN A 383 -24.70 19.91 29.22
C ASN A 383 -25.27 18.94 28.18
N ALA A 384 -24.79 17.69 28.17
CA ALA A 384 -25.34 16.64 27.31
C ALA A 384 -26.81 16.33 27.65
N LEU A 385 -27.17 16.32 28.95
CA LEU A 385 -28.55 16.13 29.40
C LEU A 385 -29.46 17.30 29.01
N ALA A 386 -28.99 18.54 29.16
CA ALA A 386 -29.74 19.72 28.72
C ALA A 386 -29.96 19.71 27.19
N PHE A 387 -28.97 19.27 26.42
CA PHE A 387 -29.11 19.10 24.97
C PHE A 387 -30.10 18.00 24.59
N ILE A 388 -30.11 16.87 25.29
CA ILE A 388 -31.12 15.81 25.10
C ILE A 388 -32.54 16.34 25.38
N GLU A 389 -32.71 17.18 26.40
CA GLU A 389 -34.02 17.77 26.72
C GLU A 389 -34.47 18.76 25.64
N LEU A 390 -33.56 19.58 25.11
CA LEU A 390 -33.84 20.45 23.96
C LEU A 390 -34.34 19.67 22.74
N LEU A 391 -33.67 18.57 22.39
CA LEU A 391 -34.10 17.68 21.30
C LEU A 391 -35.51 17.10 21.57
N HIS A 392 -35.78 16.68 22.80
CA HIS A 392 -37.06 16.10 23.19
C HIS A 392 -38.22 17.09 23.06
N THR A 393 -38.05 18.34 23.53
CA THR A 393 -39.08 19.39 23.39
C THR A 393 -39.47 19.68 21.94
N HIS A 394 -38.62 19.31 20.98
CA HIS A 394 -38.85 19.45 19.54
C HIS A 394 -39.14 18.11 18.85
N GLY A 395 -39.55 17.08 19.60
CA GLY A 395 -39.98 15.79 19.05
C GLY A 395 -38.84 14.88 18.56
N VAL A 396 -37.58 15.25 18.77
CA VAL A 396 -36.42 14.42 18.40
C VAL A 396 -36.14 13.39 19.49
N ASN A 397 -36.72 12.19 19.32
CA ASN A 397 -36.63 11.09 20.28
C ASN A 397 -35.66 9.99 19.85
N GLY A 398 -34.96 9.39 20.81
CA GLY A 398 -34.11 8.21 20.57
C GLY A 398 -34.92 6.93 20.31
N ARG A 399 -34.26 5.89 19.75
CA ARG A 399 -34.89 4.56 19.56
C ARG A 399 -35.43 4.03 20.89
N ARG A 400 -36.73 3.68 20.91
CA ARG A 400 -37.48 3.18 22.09
C ARG A 400 -37.66 4.20 23.23
N GLY A 401 -37.59 5.50 22.94
CA GLY A 401 -37.85 6.56 23.93
C GLY A 401 -36.81 6.67 25.05
N LYS A 402 -35.67 5.94 24.95
CA LYS A 402 -34.63 5.95 25.98
C LYS A 402 -33.62 7.06 25.72
N LYS A 403 -33.48 7.96 26.69
CA LYS A 403 -32.46 9.01 26.77
C LYS A 403 -31.09 8.37 27.01
N LYS A 404 -30.10 8.53 26.12
CA LYS A 404 -28.71 8.16 26.43
C LYS A 404 -27.72 9.16 25.86
N ALA A 405 -27.04 9.86 26.77
CA ALA A 405 -25.67 10.29 26.52
C ALA A 405 -24.74 9.11 26.89
N GLN A 406 -23.79 8.79 26.04
CA GLN A 406 -22.76 7.78 26.30
C GLN A 406 -21.47 8.47 26.74
N PHE A 407 -20.74 7.91 27.69
CA PHE A 407 -19.45 8.47 28.09
C PHE A 407 -18.34 7.76 27.31
N GLU A 408 -17.67 8.48 26.43
CA GLU A 408 -16.66 7.97 25.49
C GLU A 408 -15.52 8.98 25.40
N ASP A 409 -14.27 8.52 25.50
CA ASP A 409 -13.05 9.33 25.34
C ASP A 409 -12.96 10.58 26.24
N GLY A 410 -13.57 10.53 27.44
CA GLY A 410 -13.60 11.67 28.36
C GLY A 410 -14.72 12.68 28.09
N TYR A 411 -15.64 12.39 27.16
CA TYR A 411 -16.78 13.24 26.80
C TYR A 411 -18.11 12.51 26.97
N TYR A 412 -19.17 13.29 27.19
CA TYR A 412 -20.56 12.83 27.13
C TYR A 412 -21.09 13.08 25.73
N VAL A 413 -21.40 12.00 25.03
CA VAL A 413 -21.69 11.97 23.60
C VAL A 413 -23.16 11.68 23.35
N VAL A 414 -23.76 12.44 22.44
CA VAL A 414 -25.13 12.24 21.93
C VAL A 414 -25.04 11.99 20.42
N TYR A 415 -25.57 10.84 19.99
CA TYR A 415 -25.62 10.47 18.58
C TYR A 415 -26.97 10.81 17.96
N LEU A 416 -26.96 11.46 16.80
CA LEU A 416 -28.14 11.79 16.00
C LEU A 416 -28.06 11.14 14.63
N THR A 417 -29.16 10.56 14.16
CA THR A 417 -29.28 10.17 12.75
C THR A 417 -29.30 11.40 11.85
N SER A 418 -29.04 11.23 10.56
CA SER A 418 -29.11 12.33 9.59
C SER A 418 -30.46 13.06 9.58
N ALA A 419 -31.58 12.35 9.77
CA ALA A 419 -32.91 12.96 9.87
C ALA A 419 -33.08 13.82 11.13
N GLN A 420 -32.63 13.31 12.28
CA GLN A 420 -32.71 14.04 13.55
C GLN A 420 -31.79 15.25 13.58
N TYR A 421 -30.60 15.12 12.98
CA TYR A 421 -29.67 16.23 12.81
C TYR A 421 -30.27 17.34 11.94
N ARG A 422 -30.95 16.96 10.84
CA ARG A 422 -31.67 17.92 10.00
C ARG A 422 -32.76 18.67 10.76
N THR A 423 -33.57 17.98 11.57
CA THR A 423 -34.57 18.61 12.45
C THR A 423 -33.93 19.61 13.40
N LEU A 424 -32.82 19.25 14.05
CA LEU A 424 -32.05 20.15 14.91
C LEU A 424 -31.63 21.41 14.14
N THR A 425 -31.04 21.27 12.95
CA THR A 425 -30.53 22.42 12.20
C THR A 425 -31.63 23.29 11.62
N GLU A 426 -32.71 22.71 11.08
CA GLU A 426 -33.75 23.44 10.34
C GLU A 426 -34.86 24.01 11.22
N GLN A 427 -35.20 23.34 12.32
CA GLN A 427 -36.37 23.71 13.14
C GLN A 427 -35.97 24.32 14.48
N ILE A 428 -34.95 23.76 15.14
CA ILE A 428 -34.57 24.19 16.49
C ILE A 428 -33.65 25.40 16.42
N LEU A 429 -32.62 25.34 15.58
CA LEU A 429 -31.57 26.37 15.55
C LEU A 429 -31.89 27.56 14.63
N VAL A 430 -32.68 27.36 13.56
CA VAL A 430 -33.10 28.46 12.66
C VAL A 430 -34.22 29.30 13.26
N ALA A 431 -35.15 28.70 14.02
CA ALA A 431 -36.23 29.43 14.69
C ALA A 431 -35.71 30.46 15.72
N GLN A 432 -34.44 30.35 16.13
CA GLN A 432 -33.81 31.24 17.12
C GLN A 432 -32.79 32.22 16.50
N ALA A 433 -32.54 32.19 15.18
CA ALA A 433 -31.37 32.84 14.55
C ALA A 433 -31.65 34.02 13.57
N THR A 434 -32.81 34.67 13.59
CA THR A 434 -32.97 35.97 12.86
C THR A 434 -32.48 37.13 13.75
N PRO A 435 -31.50 37.97 13.31
CA PRO A 435 -31.50 38.68 12.01
C PRO A 435 -30.16 38.76 11.21
N ASN A 436 -30.32 38.94 9.89
CA ASN A 436 -29.48 39.54 8.83
C ASN A 436 -27.93 39.42 8.86
N VAL A 437 -27.36 38.72 7.85
CA VAL A 437 -26.36 39.20 6.85
C VAL A 437 -25.85 38.01 6.02
N SER A 438 -25.72 38.19 4.69
CA SER A 438 -25.27 37.19 3.70
C SER A 438 -23.76 37.22 3.47
N ALA A 439 -23.10 36.08 3.26
CA ALA A 439 -21.75 36.01 2.69
C ALA A 439 -21.52 34.72 1.85
N SER A 440 -20.79 34.88 0.75
CA SER A 440 -20.37 33.88 -0.26
C SER A 440 -18.91 33.42 -0.02
N PRO A 441 -18.43 32.26 -0.52
CA PRO A 441 -17.18 31.61 -0.07
C PRO A 441 -15.88 32.04 -0.80
N SER A 442 -14.76 31.87 -0.07
CA SER A 442 -13.42 32.47 -0.29
C SER A 442 -12.35 31.54 -0.92
N SER A 443 -11.51 32.11 -1.78
CA SER A 443 -10.19 31.61 -2.20
C SER A 443 -9.05 32.16 -1.33
N TRP A 444 -7.98 31.38 -1.10
CA TRP A 444 -6.80 31.81 -0.33
C TRP A 444 -5.96 32.83 -1.09
N SER A 445 -5.94 34.08 -0.62
CA SER A 445 -5.02 35.13 -1.06
C SER A 445 -4.14 35.54 0.11
N PHE A 446 -2.82 35.57 -0.08
CA PHE A 446 -1.91 36.27 0.83
C PHE A 446 -2.43 37.69 1.06
N PHE A 447 -2.56 38.10 2.32
CA PHE A 447 -2.89 39.47 2.65
C PHE A 447 -1.71 40.34 2.23
N ARG A 448 -1.78 40.90 1.02
CA ARG A 448 -0.81 41.87 0.52
C ARG A 448 -1.37 43.26 0.83
N PRO A 449 -0.77 44.02 1.77
CA PRO A 449 -1.12 45.42 1.91
C PRO A 449 -0.88 46.10 0.56
N PRO A 450 -1.83 46.87 -0.01
CA PRO A 450 -1.72 47.44 -1.35
C PRO A 450 -0.51 48.36 -1.61
N SER A 451 0.27 48.71 -0.57
CA SER A 451 1.36 49.69 -0.65
C SER A 451 2.67 49.27 0.02
N ALA A 452 2.79 48.04 0.53
CA ALA A 452 4.01 47.60 1.20
C ALA A 452 4.94 46.82 0.25
N THR A 453 6.18 47.30 0.10
CA THR A 453 7.25 46.53 -0.53
C THR A 453 7.85 45.57 0.49
N SER A 454 7.87 44.28 0.17
CA SER A 454 8.55 43.27 0.98
C SER A 454 10.06 43.55 1.02
N CYS A 455 10.71 43.35 2.17
CA CYS A 455 12.18 43.32 2.22
C CYS A 455 12.79 42.08 1.54
N LEU A 456 11.96 41.08 1.21
CA LEU A 456 12.38 39.89 0.47
C LEU A 456 12.11 40.04 -1.02
N SER A 457 13.02 39.52 -1.85
CA SER A 457 12.81 39.45 -3.29
C SER A 457 11.72 38.43 -3.65
N ASN A 458 11.08 38.60 -4.82
CA ASN A 458 10.12 37.62 -5.34
C ASN A 458 10.74 36.23 -5.53
N GLN A 459 12.05 36.14 -5.74
CA GLN A 459 12.75 34.85 -5.78
C GLN A 459 12.82 34.22 -4.39
N GLN A 460 13.20 34.98 -3.37
CA GLN A 460 13.27 34.50 -1.98
C GLN A 460 11.88 34.06 -1.49
N LEU A 461 10.82 34.80 -1.82
CA LEU A 461 9.44 34.39 -1.49
C LEU A 461 9.04 33.06 -2.15
N ARG A 462 9.44 32.84 -3.41
CA ARG A 462 9.22 31.56 -4.10
C ARG A 462 10.03 30.42 -3.48
N GLU A 463 11.28 30.67 -3.08
CA GLU A 463 12.12 29.70 -2.38
C GLU A 463 11.53 29.33 -1.01
N ILE A 464 11.02 30.31 -0.26
CA ILE A 464 10.29 30.09 1.01
C ILE A 464 9.08 29.20 0.78
N GLN A 465 8.25 29.50 -0.22
CA GLN A 465 7.08 28.68 -0.53
C GLN A 465 7.48 27.26 -0.94
N GLY A 466 8.55 27.10 -1.73
CA GLY A 466 9.10 25.81 -2.10
C GLY A 466 9.56 24.98 -0.89
N LEU A 467 10.21 25.62 0.08
CA LEU A 467 10.62 24.99 1.34
C LEU A 467 9.42 24.60 2.20
N ILE A 468 8.40 25.47 2.32
CA ILE A 468 7.14 25.15 3.03
C ILE A 468 6.48 23.92 2.40
N ASN A 469 6.24 23.94 1.09
CA ASN A 469 5.59 22.82 0.39
C ASN A 469 6.38 21.51 0.52
N ARG A 470 7.72 21.59 0.55
CA ARG A 470 8.57 20.41 0.77
C ARG A 470 8.45 19.89 2.21
N LEU A 471 8.54 20.77 3.20
CA LEU A 471 8.41 20.40 4.62
C LEU A 471 7.01 19.86 4.93
N GLU A 472 5.96 20.41 4.34
CA GLU A 472 4.59 19.91 4.49
C GLU A 472 4.42 18.52 3.88
N ARG A 473 4.97 18.27 2.68
CA ARG A 473 5.04 16.92 2.11
C ARG A 473 5.81 15.95 3.01
N GLU A 474 7.00 16.35 3.46
CA GLU A 474 7.83 15.54 4.36
C GLU A 474 7.20 15.31 5.73
N ARG A 475 6.31 16.19 6.20
CA ARG A 475 5.53 16.05 7.44
C ARG A 475 4.32 15.14 7.23
N GLY A 476 3.75 15.12 6.03
CA GLY A 476 2.66 14.22 5.63
C GLY A 476 3.11 12.80 5.29
N CYS A 477 4.40 12.55 5.11
CA CYS A 477 4.92 11.20 4.91
C CYS A 477 4.85 10.36 6.19
N PHE A 478 4.39 9.11 6.06
CA PHE A 478 4.22 8.12 7.15
C PHE A 478 5.49 7.86 8.00
N TRP A 479 6.68 8.14 7.45
CA TRP A 479 7.99 7.94 8.11
C TRP A 479 8.64 9.24 8.62
N SER A 480 7.86 10.27 8.91
CA SER A 480 8.41 11.57 9.30
C SER A 480 8.95 11.54 10.74
N PHE A 481 10.26 11.34 10.90
CA PHE A 481 10.93 11.66 12.16
C PHE A 481 10.93 13.18 12.40
N ASN A 482 10.81 13.60 13.66
CA ASN A 482 10.83 15.01 14.10
C ASN A 482 9.70 15.89 13.55
N LEU A 483 8.45 15.40 13.61
CA LEU A 483 7.23 16.14 13.21
C LEU A 483 7.16 17.56 13.77
N ASP A 484 7.41 17.73 15.07
CA ASP A 484 7.37 19.03 15.73
C ASP A 484 8.43 19.98 15.17
N ARG A 485 9.64 19.49 14.90
CA ARG A 485 10.71 20.30 14.32
C ARG A 485 10.38 20.73 12.89
N LYS A 486 9.77 19.86 12.09
CA LYS A 486 9.29 20.22 10.74
C LYS A 486 8.19 21.26 10.81
N LYS A 487 7.26 21.13 11.77
CA LYS A 487 6.24 22.15 12.05
C LYS A 487 6.87 23.48 12.45
N THR A 488 7.84 23.51 13.36
CA THR A 488 8.57 24.72 13.75
C THR A 488 9.25 25.40 12.54
N LYS A 489 9.84 24.62 11.63
CA LYS A 489 10.44 25.17 10.39
C LYS A 489 9.40 25.77 9.44
N ILE A 490 8.24 25.13 9.29
CA ILE A 490 7.12 25.67 8.51
C ILE A 490 6.63 26.98 9.14
N ASP A 491 6.35 26.99 10.44
CA ASP A 491 5.84 28.17 11.16
C ASP A 491 6.85 29.35 11.08
N ALA A 492 8.16 29.07 11.14
CA ALA A 492 9.21 30.05 10.96
C ALA A 492 9.24 30.65 9.53
N LEU A 493 9.17 29.80 8.50
CA LEU A 493 9.14 30.23 7.10
C LEU A 493 7.86 31.00 6.74
N THR A 494 6.72 30.59 7.28
CA THR A 494 5.44 31.30 7.12
C THR A 494 5.50 32.68 7.79
N MET A 495 6.07 32.77 9.00
CA MET A 495 6.29 34.06 9.64
C MET A 495 7.22 34.95 8.80
N LEU A 496 8.32 34.39 8.31
CA LEU A 496 9.28 35.10 7.46
C LEU A 496 8.60 35.72 6.22
N ALA A 497 7.78 34.94 5.51
CA ALA A 497 7.04 35.44 4.35
C ALA A 497 6.03 36.53 4.71
N ASN A 498 5.19 36.29 5.73
CA ASN A 498 4.10 37.21 6.10
C ASN A 498 4.63 38.52 6.69
N GLN A 499 5.70 38.48 7.48
CA GLN A 499 6.27 39.66 8.13
C GLN A 499 7.21 40.44 7.21
N SER A 500 7.59 39.91 6.05
CA SER A 500 8.50 40.59 5.12
C SER A 500 8.03 41.97 4.66
N PHE A 501 6.73 42.26 4.71
CA PHE A 501 6.15 43.56 4.37
C PHE A 501 6.19 44.59 5.51
N HIS A 502 6.56 44.16 6.72
CA HIS A 502 6.61 44.99 7.92
C HIS A 502 8.04 45.34 8.36
N TYR A 503 9.04 44.78 7.68
CA TYR A 503 10.46 44.98 7.97
C TYR A 503 11.10 45.71 6.80
N SER A 504 11.98 46.67 7.10
CA SER A 504 12.82 47.33 6.09
C SER A 504 14.14 46.58 5.86
N ASP A 505 14.53 45.71 6.80
CA ASP A 505 15.79 44.97 6.78
C ASP A 505 15.55 43.46 6.94
N VAL A 506 16.16 42.68 6.05
CA VAL A 506 16.08 41.22 6.04
C VAL A 506 16.84 40.62 7.22
N GLN A 507 17.95 41.23 7.66
CA GLN A 507 18.74 40.70 8.78
C GLN A 507 17.95 40.77 10.09
N GLN A 508 17.31 41.91 10.34
CA GLN A 508 16.45 42.09 11.50
C GLN A 508 15.27 41.11 11.48
N LEU A 509 14.60 40.94 10.32
CA LEU A 509 13.51 39.99 10.18
C LEU A 509 13.94 38.54 10.47
N VAL A 510 15.04 38.08 9.89
CA VAL A 510 15.56 36.73 10.12
C VAL A 510 15.97 36.55 11.59
N THR A 511 16.57 37.56 12.20
CA THR A 511 16.93 37.56 13.63
C THR A 511 15.70 37.36 14.51
N ASP A 512 14.60 38.09 14.23
CA ASP A 512 13.37 37.96 15.01
C ASP A 512 12.65 36.63 14.78
N VAL A 513 12.71 36.08 13.56
CA VAL A 513 12.23 34.72 13.27
C VAL A 513 13.03 33.68 14.06
N LEU A 514 14.37 33.79 14.10
CA LEU A 514 15.22 32.85 14.83
C LEU A 514 15.10 32.99 16.35
N ASN A 515 14.88 34.20 16.87
CA ASN A 515 14.59 34.41 18.29
C ASN A 515 13.28 33.74 18.71
N ARG A 516 12.25 33.79 17.84
CA ARG A 516 10.96 33.15 18.10
C ARG A 516 10.98 31.64 17.85
N TYR A 517 11.77 31.17 16.90
CA TYR A 517 11.87 29.77 16.50
C TYR A 517 13.34 29.30 16.49
N PRO A 518 13.99 29.16 17.66
CA PRO A 518 15.43 28.88 17.76
C PRO A 518 15.83 27.52 17.15
N ASP A 519 14.88 26.60 17.00
CA ASP A 519 15.11 25.29 16.40
C ASP A 519 14.94 25.26 14.87
N ALA A 520 14.48 26.36 14.24
CA ALA A 520 14.32 26.43 12.79
C ALA A 520 15.66 26.33 12.04
N ASN A 521 16.75 26.78 12.68
CA ASN A 521 18.12 26.68 12.20
C ASN A 521 18.70 25.26 12.35
N LYS A 522 18.22 24.46 13.31
CA LYS A 522 18.87 23.19 13.70
C LYS A 522 18.47 22.02 12.79
N GLY A 523 19.41 21.09 12.55
CA GLY A 523 19.17 19.86 11.80
C GLY A 523 20.35 18.88 11.84
N ILE A 524 20.06 17.57 11.88
CA ILE A 524 21.06 16.49 11.71
C ILE A 524 20.93 15.86 10.30
N PHE A 525 19.74 15.91 9.70
CA PHE A 525 19.42 15.24 8.43
C PHE A 525 18.94 16.18 7.31
N SER A 526 18.63 17.44 7.61
CA SER A 526 18.26 18.45 6.59
C SER A 526 18.53 19.86 7.13
N ASN A 527 19.61 20.47 6.65
CA ASN A 527 20.06 21.81 7.01
C ASN A 527 19.54 22.90 6.09
N ARG A 528 18.78 22.57 5.04
CA ARG A 528 18.33 23.50 3.99
C ARG A 528 17.61 24.75 4.52
N THR A 529 16.72 24.61 5.51
CA THR A 529 16.06 25.77 6.13
C THR A 529 17.04 26.62 6.92
N GLY A 530 17.98 26.00 7.64
CA GLY A 530 19.00 26.71 8.41
C GLY A 530 20.00 27.42 7.50
N GLU A 531 20.46 26.75 6.44
CA GLU A 531 21.31 27.30 5.39
C GLU A 531 20.63 28.48 4.69
N PHE A 532 19.35 28.35 4.34
CA PHE A 532 18.57 29.42 3.74
C PHE A 532 18.43 30.64 4.65
N LEU A 533 18.05 30.43 5.92
CA LEU A 533 17.95 31.52 6.90
C LEU A 533 19.31 32.18 7.15
N THR A 534 20.39 31.39 7.21
CA THR A 534 21.75 31.90 7.38
C THR A 534 22.18 32.71 6.16
N ALA A 535 21.94 32.23 4.95
CA ALA A 535 22.24 32.94 3.72
C ALA A 535 21.46 34.25 3.60
N LEU A 536 20.18 34.30 4.00
CA LEU A 536 19.40 35.54 4.02
C LEU A 536 19.98 36.57 4.99
N ARG A 537 20.42 36.12 6.17
CA ARG A 537 21.04 36.99 7.16
C ARG A 537 22.40 37.51 6.68
N ASP A 538 23.22 36.64 6.10
CA ASP A 538 24.61 36.98 5.79
C ASP A 538 24.73 37.77 4.46
N ASN A 539 23.87 37.51 3.47
CA ASN A 539 23.93 38.16 2.14
C ASN A 539 23.26 39.56 2.07
N ALA A 540 22.53 39.98 3.12
CA ALA A 540 21.90 41.30 3.12
C ALA A 540 22.92 42.46 3.13
N GLY A 541 24.18 42.19 3.53
CA GLY A 541 25.26 43.18 3.52
C GLY A 541 25.86 43.50 2.14
N ASP A 542 25.78 42.58 1.18
CA ASP A 542 26.41 42.76 -0.15
C ASP A 542 25.53 43.57 -1.12
N ASN A 543 24.20 43.52 -0.98
CA ASN A 543 23.29 44.28 -1.83
C ASN A 543 23.23 45.79 -1.50
N GLN A 544 23.77 46.24 -0.36
CA GLN A 544 23.86 47.67 -0.04
C GLN A 544 25.12 48.35 -0.59
N ARG A 545 26.12 47.59 -1.08
CA ARG A 545 27.35 48.17 -1.65
C ARG A 545 27.28 48.43 -3.16
N GLY A 546 26.19 48.03 -3.83
CA GLY A 546 26.00 48.12 -5.28
C GLY A 546 25.09 49.25 -5.78
N CYS A 547 24.64 50.17 -4.92
CA CYS A 547 23.72 51.26 -5.32
C CYS A 547 24.19 52.65 -4.88
N CYS A 548 25.51 52.86 -4.87
CA CYS A 548 26.13 54.18 -4.92
C CYS A 548 27.22 54.14 -6.01
N PHE A 549 26.81 54.11 -7.28
CA PHE A 549 27.38 54.82 -8.43
C PHE A 549 26.50 54.59 -9.65
#